data_AF-A0AAD7BIZ2-F1
#
_entry.id   AF-A0AAD7BIZ2-F1
#
_cell.length_a   1.000
_cell.length_b   1.000
_cell.length_c   1.000
_cell.angle_alpha   90.00
_cell.angle_beta   90.00
_cell.angle_gamma   90.00
#
_symmetry.space_group_name_H-M   'P 1'
#
loop_
_entity.id
_entity.type
_entity.pdbx_description
1 polymer ?
#
loop_
_entity_poly.entity_id
_entity_poly.type
_entity_poly.pdbx_seq_one_letter_code
_entity_poly.pdbx_strand_id
1 'polypeptide(L)'
;MYMAPPFIAYFAADTHNASLLETAYLQCGLYREVLLFNSSATFSPVGTSLTNGLWHHIIGPQSQDLGLWSTGNGWAAAGMLRVLHTILKAPVAKGTSWRGQAISDLSSWIKEIVDGARASSMDGGLLRNYLNDISGDGHGFGEISGSSMLAAVTYRMMVTSPLAFPASVYLPFAEGIRKVLGENDAQGNPHITANGTATPAVNPLGWSDTAPWTAGRCVSRSRASSKH
;
A
#
# COMPACT_ATOMS: atom_id res chain seq x y z
N MET A 1 8.27 -4.40 2.11
CA MET A 1 8.10 -3.92 0.71
C MET A 1 8.49 -2.49 0.43
N TYR A 2 8.03 -1.47 1.16
CA TYR A 2 8.34 -0.08 0.80
C TYR A 2 9.76 0.39 1.15
N MET A 3 10.36 -0.21 2.18
CA MET A 3 11.63 0.27 2.73
C MET A 3 12.84 -0.32 2.00
N ALA A 4 13.04 -1.64 2.08
CA ALA A 4 14.27 -2.27 1.61
C ALA A 4 14.35 -2.48 0.08
N PRO A 5 13.36 -3.10 -0.60
CA PRO A 5 13.48 -3.34 -2.05
C PRO A 5 13.72 -2.07 -2.88
N PRO A 6 13.03 -0.93 -2.64
CA PRO A 6 13.34 0.31 -3.36
C PRO A 6 14.76 0.82 -3.08
N PHE A 7 15.22 0.76 -1.83
CA PHE A 7 16.60 1.14 -1.49
C PHE A 7 17.61 0.29 -2.26
N ILE A 8 17.45 -1.04 -2.25
CA ILE A 8 18.33 -1.96 -2.97
C ILE A 8 18.33 -1.64 -4.48
N ALA A 9 17.15 -1.39 -5.05
CA ALA A 9 17.03 -1.04 -6.47
C ALA A 9 17.77 0.26 -6.81
N TYR A 10 17.58 1.33 -6.02
CA TYR A 10 18.28 2.60 -6.25
C TYR A 10 19.79 2.47 -6.07
N PHE A 11 20.23 1.77 -5.03
CA PHE A 11 21.65 1.52 -4.80
C PHE A 11 22.26 0.72 -5.95
N ALA A 12 21.57 -0.32 -6.44
CA ALA A 12 22.02 -1.09 -7.59
C ALA A 12 22.14 -0.25 -8.88
N ALA A 13 21.23 0.71 -9.08
CA ALA A 13 21.30 1.63 -10.21
C ALA A 13 22.49 2.59 -10.10
N ASP A 14 22.75 3.11 -8.90
CA ASP A 14 23.88 4.01 -8.60
C ASP A 14 25.24 3.30 -8.75
N THR A 15 25.34 2.06 -8.28
CA THR A 15 26.58 1.27 -8.37
C THR A 15 26.71 0.46 -9.66
N HIS A 16 25.84 0.70 -10.66
CA HIS A 16 25.82 -0.05 -11.93
C HIS A 16 25.83 -1.58 -11.76
N ASN A 17 25.05 -2.11 -10.82
CA ASN A 17 24.99 -3.54 -10.52
C ASN A 17 23.67 -4.19 -11.00
N ALA A 18 23.69 -4.85 -12.16
CA ALA A 18 22.51 -5.48 -12.75
C ALA A 18 21.93 -6.60 -11.86
N SER A 19 22.79 -7.45 -11.30
CA SER A 19 22.38 -8.59 -10.48
C SER A 19 21.75 -8.14 -9.16
N LEU A 20 22.24 -7.05 -8.57
CA LEU A 20 21.62 -6.48 -7.37
C LEU A 20 20.26 -5.86 -7.68
N LEU A 21 20.10 -5.26 -8.86
CA LEU A 21 18.80 -4.73 -9.29
C LEU A 21 17.80 -5.87 -9.55
N GLU A 22 18.25 -6.97 -10.14
CA GLU A 22 17.46 -8.21 -10.26
C GLU A 22 17.05 -8.74 -8.88
N THR A 23 17.97 -8.73 -7.92
CA THR A 23 17.70 -9.14 -6.54
C THR A 23 16.58 -8.30 -5.93
N ALA A 24 16.57 -6.97 -6.12
CA ALA A 24 15.48 -6.12 -5.64
C ALA A 24 14.12 -6.50 -6.23
N TYR A 25 14.09 -6.85 -7.52
CA TYR A 25 12.89 -7.38 -8.18
C TYR A 25 12.47 -8.73 -7.58
N LEU A 26 13.39 -9.69 -7.45
CA LEU A 26 13.10 -11.02 -6.90
C LEU A 26 12.57 -10.94 -5.47
N GLN A 27 13.10 -10.04 -4.64
CA GLN A 27 12.56 -9.80 -3.31
C GLN A 27 11.08 -9.40 -3.35
N CYS A 28 10.64 -8.60 -4.33
CA CYS A 28 9.23 -8.26 -4.48
C CYS A 28 8.36 -9.51 -4.71
N GLY A 29 8.82 -10.42 -5.56
CA GLY A 29 8.16 -11.69 -5.83
C GLY A 29 8.07 -12.58 -4.59
N LEU A 30 9.17 -12.72 -3.84
CA LEU A 30 9.21 -13.52 -2.61
C LEU A 30 8.27 -12.98 -1.51
N TYR A 31 8.23 -11.65 -1.33
CA TYR A 31 7.26 -11.04 -0.41
C TYR A 31 5.82 -11.29 -0.86
N ARG A 32 5.53 -11.15 -2.17
CA ARG A 32 4.20 -11.44 -2.71
C ARG A 32 3.82 -12.89 -2.45
N GLU A 33 4.71 -13.82 -2.75
CA GLU A 33 4.50 -15.26 -2.60
C GLU A 33 4.05 -15.64 -1.17
N VAL A 34 4.62 -14.99 -0.15
CA VAL A 34 4.28 -15.24 1.26
C VAL A 34 3.05 -14.45 1.71
N LEU A 35 2.92 -13.18 1.30
CA LEU A 35 1.93 -12.25 1.86
C LEU A 35 0.61 -12.20 1.09
N LEU A 36 0.57 -12.66 -0.17
CA LEU A 36 -0.64 -12.65 -0.97
C LEU A 36 -1.76 -13.41 -0.27
N PHE A 37 -2.90 -12.74 -0.08
CA PHE A 37 -4.07 -13.35 0.53
C PHE A 37 -4.65 -14.43 -0.39
N ASN A 38 -4.65 -15.66 0.12
CA ASN A 38 -5.40 -16.79 -0.37
C ASN A 38 -6.18 -17.41 0.80
N SER A 39 -7.38 -17.91 0.55
CA SER A 39 -8.21 -18.51 1.60
C SER A 39 -7.70 -19.86 2.13
N SER A 40 -6.57 -20.34 1.62
CA SER A 40 -5.96 -21.60 2.01
C SER A 40 -4.46 -21.38 2.06
N ALA A 41 -3.80 -21.84 3.13
CA ALA A 41 -2.38 -21.67 3.46
C ALA A 41 -1.38 -22.32 2.47
N THR A 42 -1.67 -22.29 1.17
CA THR A 42 -0.89 -22.86 0.07
C THR A 42 -0.92 -21.94 -1.14
N PHE A 43 0.26 -21.67 -1.71
CA PHE A 43 0.53 -20.79 -2.85
C PHE A 43 -0.62 -20.67 -3.87
N SER A 44 -1.02 -19.44 -4.15
CA SER A 44 -2.05 -19.16 -5.16
C SER A 44 -1.41 -18.83 -6.51
N PRO A 45 -1.82 -19.48 -7.60
CA PRO A 45 -1.53 -19.03 -8.95
C PRO A 45 -2.02 -17.58 -9.17
N VAL A 46 -1.38 -16.88 -10.11
CA VAL A 46 -1.81 -15.54 -10.55
C VAL A 46 -3.28 -15.63 -11.01
N GLY A 47 -4.18 -14.88 -10.35
CA GLY A 47 -5.61 -14.81 -10.71
C GLY A 47 -6.60 -15.50 -9.77
N THR A 48 -6.18 -16.10 -8.65
CA THR A 48 -7.09 -16.82 -7.71
C THR A 48 -7.08 -16.28 -6.27
N SER A 49 -7.02 -14.96 -6.08
CA SER A 49 -7.19 -14.36 -4.74
C SER A 49 -8.68 -14.11 -4.44
N LEU A 50 -9.18 -14.59 -3.30
CA LEU A 50 -10.54 -14.30 -2.83
C LEU A 50 -10.77 -12.82 -2.46
N THR A 51 -9.70 -12.02 -2.39
CA THR A 51 -9.75 -10.56 -2.14
C THR A 51 -9.11 -9.78 -3.28
N ASN A 52 -9.11 -10.34 -4.49
CA ASN A 52 -8.64 -9.69 -5.71
C ASN A 52 -7.17 -9.22 -5.67
N GLY A 53 -6.32 -9.83 -4.84
CA GLY A 53 -4.87 -9.58 -4.85
C GLY A 53 -4.33 -8.74 -3.70
N LEU A 54 -5.12 -8.57 -2.63
CA LEU A 54 -4.66 -7.94 -1.39
C LEU A 54 -3.68 -8.83 -0.62
N TRP A 55 -2.84 -8.20 0.19
CA TRP A 55 -1.80 -8.87 0.97
C TRP A 55 -2.09 -8.76 2.47
N HIS A 56 -1.76 -9.83 3.19
CA HIS A 56 -1.67 -9.83 4.65
C HIS A 56 -0.55 -8.91 5.13
N HIS A 57 -0.69 -8.41 6.36
CA HIS A 57 0.29 -7.53 6.98
C HIS A 57 1.59 -8.28 7.36
N ILE A 58 1.49 -9.35 8.16
CA ILE A 58 2.62 -10.16 8.64
C ILE A 58 2.23 -11.64 8.66
N ILE A 59 2.94 -12.46 7.88
CA ILE A 59 2.90 -13.93 7.98
C ILE A 59 4.25 -14.42 8.49
N GLY A 60 4.22 -15.15 9.60
CA GLY A 60 5.41 -15.73 10.21
C GLY A 60 5.19 -16.08 11.67
N PRO A 61 6.17 -16.71 12.34
CA PRO A 61 6.04 -17.17 13.72
C PRO A 61 6.09 -16.03 14.76
N GLN A 62 6.47 -14.82 14.35
CA GLN A 62 6.66 -13.67 15.24
C GLN A 62 5.71 -12.54 14.85
N SER A 63 4.92 -12.05 15.81
CA SER A 63 4.00 -10.92 15.62
C SER A 63 3.08 -11.09 14.40
N GLN A 64 2.55 -12.29 14.19
CA GLN A 64 1.65 -12.58 13.08
C GLN A 64 0.44 -11.63 13.11
N ASP A 65 0.14 -11.07 11.95
CA ASP A 65 -1.00 -10.20 11.75
C ASP A 65 -1.56 -10.45 10.35
N LEU A 66 -2.69 -11.13 10.29
CA LEU A 66 -3.36 -11.49 9.05
C LEU A 66 -4.27 -10.36 8.54
N GLY A 67 -4.25 -9.18 9.15
CA GLY A 67 -5.02 -8.03 8.70
C GLY A 67 -4.69 -7.61 7.27
N LEU A 68 -5.72 -7.28 6.50
CA LEU A 68 -5.59 -6.70 5.16
C LEU A 68 -5.49 -5.18 5.27
N TRP A 69 -4.38 -4.71 5.82
CA TRP A 69 -4.20 -3.30 6.09
C TRP A 69 -4.10 -2.51 4.79
N SER A 70 -4.90 -1.45 4.66
CA SER A 70 -4.82 -0.51 3.54
C SER A 70 -3.44 0.12 3.43
N THR A 71 -2.84 0.52 4.56
CA THR A 71 -1.48 1.07 4.61
C THR A 71 -0.43 0.03 4.23
N GLY A 72 -0.56 -1.22 4.69
CA GLY A 72 0.33 -2.33 4.31
C GLY A 72 0.29 -2.62 2.81
N ASN A 73 -0.90 -2.68 2.23
CA ASN A 73 -1.11 -2.84 0.79
C ASN A 73 -0.59 -1.62 0.00
N GLY A 74 -0.79 -0.41 0.51
CA GLY A 74 -0.20 0.81 -0.04
C GLY A 74 1.33 0.77 -0.06
N TRP A 75 1.96 0.30 1.02
CA TRP A 75 3.41 0.10 1.08
C TRP A 75 3.91 -0.97 0.11
N ALA A 76 3.17 -2.06 -0.07
CA ALA A 76 3.49 -3.10 -1.04
C ALA A 76 3.46 -2.53 -2.47
N ALA A 77 2.34 -1.93 -2.88
CA ALA A 77 2.16 -1.39 -4.22
C ALA A 77 3.15 -0.24 -4.53
N ALA A 78 3.32 0.70 -3.61
CA ALA A 78 4.21 1.84 -3.82
C ALA A 78 5.71 1.45 -3.78
N GLY A 79 6.06 0.41 -3.02
CA GLY A 79 7.39 -0.17 -3.02
C GLY A 79 7.73 -0.81 -4.36
N MET A 80 6.84 -1.69 -4.85
CA MET A 80 7.00 -2.32 -6.17
C MET A 80 7.03 -1.29 -7.30
N LEU A 81 6.22 -0.23 -7.22
CA LEU A 81 6.23 0.85 -8.20
C LEU A 81 7.61 1.54 -8.31
N ARG A 82 8.27 1.77 -7.18
CA ARG A 82 9.62 2.36 -7.19
C ARG A 82 10.65 1.42 -7.81
N VAL A 83 10.60 0.14 -7.48
CA VAL A 83 11.47 -0.89 -8.10
C VAL A 83 11.23 -0.94 -9.61
N LEU A 84 9.96 -0.94 -10.05
CA LEU A 84 9.56 -0.91 -11.46
C LEU A 84 10.14 0.33 -12.16
N HIS A 85 9.96 1.52 -11.58
CA HIS A 85 10.49 2.75 -12.15
C HIS A 85 12.02 2.75 -12.24
N THR A 86 12.71 2.20 -11.25
CA THR A 86 14.16 2.03 -11.33
C THR A 86 14.57 1.10 -12.47
N ILE A 87 13.92 -0.06 -12.63
CA ILE A 87 14.19 -1.01 -13.74
C ILE A 87 13.89 -0.40 -15.12
N LEU A 88 12.85 0.43 -15.21
CA LEU A 88 12.49 1.12 -16.45
C LEU A 88 13.55 2.15 -16.86
N LYS A 89 14.17 2.84 -15.91
CA LYS A 89 15.03 4.01 -16.15
C LYS A 89 16.53 3.73 -16.05
N ALA A 90 16.95 2.79 -15.21
CA ALA A 90 18.36 2.52 -14.96
C ALA A 90 19.05 1.93 -16.20
N PRO A 91 20.17 2.52 -16.69
CA PRO A 91 20.90 1.98 -17.83
C PRO A 91 21.40 0.55 -17.61
N VAL A 92 21.76 0.19 -16.37
CA VAL A 92 22.27 -1.13 -16.00
C VAL A 92 21.25 -2.26 -16.23
N ALA A 93 19.96 -1.95 -16.26
CA ALA A 93 18.92 -2.92 -16.56
C ALA A 93 18.76 -3.18 -18.08
N LYS A 94 19.27 -2.28 -18.94
CA LYS A 94 19.06 -2.39 -20.39
C LYS A 94 19.81 -3.60 -20.94
N GLY A 95 19.11 -4.43 -21.71
CA GLY A 95 19.68 -5.62 -22.35
C GLY A 95 19.80 -6.83 -21.43
N THR A 96 19.42 -6.74 -20.15
CA THR A 96 19.33 -7.94 -19.29
C THR A 96 18.15 -8.81 -19.72
N SER A 97 18.33 -10.13 -19.66
CA SER A 97 17.30 -11.10 -20.07
C SER A 97 16.05 -11.06 -19.18
N TRP A 98 16.22 -10.78 -17.88
CA TRP A 98 15.13 -10.76 -16.90
C TRP A 98 14.27 -9.49 -16.95
N ARG A 99 14.73 -8.39 -17.58
CA ARG A 99 14.05 -7.07 -17.50
C ARG A 99 12.61 -7.09 -17.98
N GLY A 100 12.34 -7.78 -19.10
CA GLY A 100 10.99 -7.85 -19.66
C GLY A 100 10.01 -8.51 -18.69
N GLN A 101 10.43 -9.64 -18.10
CA GLN A 101 9.66 -10.37 -17.10
C GLN A 101 9.42 -9.52 -15.86
N ALA A 102 10.47 -8.88 -15.32
CA ALA A 102 10.35 -8.03 -14.14
C ALA A 102 9.36 -6.86 -14.32
N ILE A 103 9.34 -6.22 -15.50
CA ILE A 103 8.37 -5.16 -15.81
C ILE A 103 6.95 -5.69 -15.83
N SER A 104 6.72 -6.84 -16.48
CA SER A 104 5.42 -7.49 -16.56
C SER A 104 4.91 -7.86 -15.17
N ASP A 105 5.75 -8.54 -14.39
CA ASP A 105 5.41 -9.04 -13.07
C ASP A 105 5.10 -7.92 -12.08
N LEU A 106 6.01 -6.94 -11.95
CA LEU A 106 5.77 -5.81 -11.05
C LEU A 106 4.52 -5.02 -11.44
N SER A 107 4.27 -4.82 -12.74
CA SER A 107 3.06 -4.15 -13.21
C SER A 107 1.80 -4.94 -12.85
N SER A 108 1.82 -6.26 -13.01
CA SER A 108 0.72 -7.16 -12.67
C SER A 108 0.46 -7.18 -11.16
N TRP A 109 1.48 -7.35 -10.34
CA TRP A 109 1.35 -7.41 -8.88
C TRP A 109 0.88 -6.09 -8.26
N ILE A 110 1.29 -4.95 -8.83
CA ILE A 110 0.74 -3.64 -8.43
C ILE A 110 -0.75 -3.57 -8.81
N LYS A 111 -1.12 -4.05 -10.00
CA LYS A 111 -2.50 -4.05 -10.48
C LYS A 111 -3.41 -4.89 -9.59
N GLU A 112 -2.96 -6.07 -9.18
CA GLU A 112 -3.64 -6.93 -8.21
C GLU A 112 -4.03 -6.14 -6.95
N ILE A 113 -3.06 -5.48 -6.29
CA ILE A 113 -3.35 -4.70 -5.07
C ILE A 113 -4.33 -3.54 -5.35
N VAL A 114 -4.14 -2.80 -6.44
CA VAL A 114 -5.01 -1.66 -6.78
C VAL A 114 -6.43 -2.13 -7.09
N ASP A 115 -6.62 -3.25 -7.78
CA ASP A 115 -7.94 -3.80 -8.05
C ASP A 115 -8.60 -4.36 -6.78
N GLY A 116 -7.84 -5.00 -5.90
CA GLY A 116 -8.31 -5.39 -4.57
C GLY A 116 -8.79 -4.21 -3.75
N ALA A 117 -8.03 -3.11 -3.72
CA ALA A 117 -8.41 -1.90 -3.04
C ALA A 117 -9.67 -1.25 -3.66
N ARG A 118 -9.76 -1.20 -4.99
CA ARG A 118 -10.93 -0.67 -5.71
C ARG A 118 -12.21 -1.46 -5.48
N ALA A 119 -12.08 -2.77 -5.28
CA ALA A 119 -13.20 -3.66 -4.98
C ALA A 119 -13.61 -3.65 -3.49
N SER A 120 -12.78 -3.06 -2.62
CA SER A 120 -13.03 -3.01 -1.19
C SER A 120 -14.07 -1.94 -0.85
N SER A 121 -14.85 -2.17 0.21
CA SER A 121 -15.78 -1.16 0.70
C SER A 121 -15.02 0.07 1.21
N MET A 122 -15.62 1.24 1.04
CA MET A 122 -15.09 2.50 1.52
C MET A 122 -15.91 3.02 2.70
N ASP A 123 -15.33 3.94 3.46
CA ASP A 123 -15.96 4.65 4.56
C ASP A 123 -15.66 6.15 4.42
N GLY A 124 -16.69 6.97 4.29
CA GLY A 124 -16.51 8.41 4.02
C GLY A 124 -15.76 8.73 2.72
N GLY A 125 -15.74 7.81 1.74
CA GLY A 125 -14.96 7.98 0.51
C GLY A 125 -13.45 7.71 0.66
N LEU A 126 -13.02 7.19 1.80
CA LEU A 126 -11.69 6.64 2.05
C LEU A 126 -11.74 5.10 2.06
N LEU A 127 -10.64 4.44 1.71
CA LEU A 127 -10.46 3.02 2.03
C LEU A 127 -10.48 2.82 3.54
N ARG A 128 -10.89 1.65 3.97
CA ARG A 128 -10.90 1.26 5.39
C ARG A 128 -9.53 0.79 5.83
N ASN A 129 -9.17 1.09 7.08
CA ASN A 129 -7.89 0.71 7.67
C ASN A 129 -7.62 -0.79 7.50
N TYR A 130 -8.61 -1.62 7.83
CA TYR A 130 -8.68 -3.01 7.41
C TYR A 130 -9.64 -3.09 6.23
N LEU A 131 -9.13 -3.38 5.03
CA LEU A 131 -9.86 -3.25 3.76
C LEU A 131 -11.14 -4.08 3.69
N ASN A 132 -11.18 -5.20 4.42
CA ASN A 132 -12.30 -6.13 4.45
C ASN A 132 -13.20 -5.99 5.69
N ASP A 133 -12.92 -5.05 6.59
CA ASP A 133 -13.62 -4.95 7.86
C ASP A 133 -14.76 -3.94 7.82
N ILE A 134 -16.00 -4.46 7.82
CA ILE A 134 -17.23 -3.68 7.87
C ILE A 134 -18.02 -3.92 9.17
N SER A 135 -17.40 -4.55 10.17
CA SER A 135 -18.08 -5.08 11.36
C SER A 135 -18.63 -3.99 12.28
N GLY A 136 -18.07 -2.78 12.21
CA GLY A 136 -18.43 -1.66 13.09
C GLY A 136 -17.75 -1.70 14.47
N ASP A 137 -16.79 -2.60 14.69
CA ASP A 137 -16.00 -2.68 15.93
C ASP A 137 -14.95 -1.55 16.10
N GLY A 138 -14.80 -0.73 15.06
CA GLY A 138 -13.89 0.41 15.00
C GLY A 138 -12.54 0.11 14.35
N HIS A 139 -12.22 -1.12 13.95
CA HIS A 139 -10.99 -1.41 13.23
C HIS A 139 -11.04 -0.99 11.75
N GLY A 140 -12.23 -1.05 11.15
CA GLY A 140 -12.47 -0.73 9.74
C GLY A 140 -12.84 0.73 9.44
N PHE A 141 -12.43 1.72 10.24
CA PHE A 141 -12.71 3.14 9.92
C PHE A 141 -12.00 3.56 8.62
N GLY A 142 -12.59 4.49 7.87
CA GLY A 142 -11.96 5.06 6.68
C GLY A 142 -10.66 5.78 7.02
N GLU A 143 -9.52 5.40 6.45
CA GLU A 143 -8.22 5.95 6.83
C GLU A 143 -7.52 6.68 5.67
N ILE A 144 -6.76 7.71 5.98
CA ILE A 144 -6.20 8.61 4.96
C ILE A 144 -4.87 8.12 4.38
N SER A 145 -4.07 7.41 5.17
CA SER A 145 -2.69 7.07 4.82
C SER A 145 -2.60 6.02 3.71
N GLY A 146 -3.34 4.92 3.81
CA GLY A 146 -3.38 3.87 2.79
C GLY A 146 -4.14 4.33 1.55
N SER A 147 -5.29 4.97 1.76
CA SER A 147 -6.08 5.63 0.70
C SER A 147 -5.24 6.53 -0.19
N SER A 148 -4.57 7.53 0.39
CA SER A 148 -3.75 8.49 -0.37
C SER A 148 -2.58 7.81 -1.08
N MET A 149 -1.92 6.84 -0.44
CA MET A 149 -0.83 6.07 -1.06
C MET A 149 -1.30 5.28 -2.28
N LEU A 150 -2.42 4.56 -2.16
CA LEU A 150 -2.97 3.74 -3.23
C LEU A 150 -3.48 4.61 -4.39
N ALA A 151 -4.17 5.72 -4.11
CA ALA A 151 -4.52 6.70 -5.14
C ALA A 151 -3.28 7.22 -5.88
N ALA A 152 -2.21 7.55 -5.15
CA ALA A 152 -0.97 8.05 -5.72
C ALA A 152 -0.22 7.00 -6.55
N VAL A 153 -0.32 5.71 -6.22
CA VAL A 153 0.16 4.60 -7.04
C VAL A 153 -0.67 4.49 -8.31
N THR A 154 -2.01 4.53 -8.19
CA THR A 154 -2.92 4.44 -9.34
C THR A 154 -2.63 5.53 -10.37
N TYR A 155 -2.46 6.79 -9.96
CA TYR A 155 -2.06 7.88 -10.88
C TYR A 155 -0.77 7.57 -11.64
N ARG A 156 0.26 7.09 -10.93
CA ARG A 156 1.55 6.77 -11.56
C ARG A 156 1.45 5.58 -12.50
N MET A 157 0.64 4.57 -12.17
CA MET A 157 0.43 3.40 -13.02
C MET A 157 -0.37 3.71 -14.27
N MET A 158 -1.34 4.64 -14.23
CA MET A 158 -2.03 5.12 -15.43
C MET A 158 -1.06 5.74 -16.45
N VAL A 159 0.00 6.40 -15.99
CA VAL A 159 1.04 6.96 -16.88
C VAL A 159 2.07 5.90 -17.28
N THR A 160 2.44 5.01 -16.35
CA THR A 160 3.52 4.02 -16.54
C THR A 160 3.07 2.87 -17.45
N SER A 161 1.84 2.40 -17.28
CA SER A 161 1.26 1.23 -17.95
C SER A 161 -0.19 1.51 -18.36
N PRO A 162 -0.45 2.49 -19.25
CA PRO A 162 -1.80 2.96 -19.59
C PRO A 162 -2.74 1.88 -20.15
N LEU A 163 -2.18 0.85 -20.81
CA LEU A 163 -2.97 -0.28 -21.31
C LEU A 163 -3.50 -1.17 -20.17
N ALA A 164 -2.69 -1.37 -19.13
CA ALA A 164 -3.09 -2.15 -17.96
C ALA A 164 -3.93 -1.32 -16.97
N PHE A 165 -3.73 0.00 -16.97
CA PHE A 165 -4.42 0.98 -16.12
C PHE A 165 -5.16 2.03 -16.98
N PRO A 166 -6.19 1.64 -17.75
CA PRO A 166 -6.96 2.60 -18.54
C PRO A 166 -7.62 3.66 -17.66
N ALA A 167 -7.43 4.93 -18.01
CA ALA A 167 -7.93 6.06 -17.22
C ALA A 167 -9.45 6.00 -16.98
N SER A 168 -10.23 5.51 -17.94
CA SER A 168 -11.69 5.33 -17.80
C SER A 168 -12.09 4.44 -16.62
N VAL A 169 -11.19 3.54 -16.17
CA VAL A 169 -11.44 2.57 -15.11
C VAL A 169 -10.82 3.04 -13.79
N TYR A 170 -9.59 3.56 -13.82
CA TYR A 170 -8.79 3.82 -12.62
C TYR A 170 -8.81 5.28 -12.15
N LEU A 171 -9.05 6.23 -13.04
CA LEU A 171 -9.10 7.65 -12.69
C LEU A 171 -10.22 7.97 -11.68
N PRO A 172 -11.46 7.43 -11.81
CA PRO A 172 -12.52 7.73 -10.85
C PRO A 172 -12.17 7.31 -9.41
N PHE A 173 -11.47 6.19 -9.25
CA PHE A 173 -11.02 5.72 -7.94
C PHE A 173 -9.98 6.68 -7.33
N ALA A 174 -8.93 7.01 -8.08
CA ALA A 174 -7.86 7.88 -7.59
C ALA A 174 -8.35 9.31 -7.34
N GLU A 175 -9.17 9.87 -8.25
CA GLU A 175 -9.78 11.20 -8.10
C GLU A 175 -10.81 11.25 -6.98
N GLY A 176 -11.59 10.17 -6.78
CA GLY A 176 -12.55 10.09 -5.68
C GLY A 176 -11.86 10.27 -4.33
N ILE A 177 -10.81 9.49 -4.07
CA ILE A 177 -9.99 9.63 -2.87
C ILE A 177 -9.38 11.03 -2.80
N ARG A 178 -8.75 11.52 -3.88
CA ARG A 178 -8.11 12.84 -3.89
C ARG A 178 -9.07 13.98 -3.54
N LYS A 179 -10.31 13.92 -4.02
CA LYS A 179 -11.35 14.91 -3.70
C LYS A 179 -11.73 14.86 -2.22
N VAL A 180 -11.95 13.66 -1.69
CA VAL A 180 -12.25 13.44 -0.27
C VAL A 180 -11.16 14.04 0.63
N LEU A 181 -9.88 13.93 0.26
CA LEU A 181 -8.80 14.58 1.01
C LEU A 181 -9.00 16.10 1.17
N GLY A 182 -9.64 16.77 0.20
CA GLY A 182 -9.93 18.19 0.24
C GLY A 182 -11.26 18.57 0.90
N GLU A 183 -12.02 17.58 1.38
CA GLU A 183 -13.36 17.75 1.96
C GLU A 183 -13.33 17.63 3.50
N ASN A 184 -14.49 17.82 4.11
CA ASN A 184 -14.72 17.58 5.53
C ASN A 184 -15.37 16.20 5.73
N ASP A 185 -15.10 15.58 6.87
CA ASP A 185 -15.75 14.36 7.31
C ASP A 185 -17.23 14.60 7.67
N ALA A 186 -17.94 13.53 8.02
CA ALA A 186 -19.36 13.58 8.38
C ALA A 186 -19.66 14.43 9.63
N GLN A 187 -18.64 14.71 10.45
CA GLN A 187 -18.71 15.56 11.65
C GLN A 187 -18.28 17.00 11.36
N GLY A 188 -17.95 17.32 10.10
CA GLY A 188 -17.53 18.64 9.66
C GLY A 188 -16.05 18.96 9.90
N ASN A 189 -15.24 17.99 10.32
CA ASN A 189 -13.79 18.20 10.48
C ASN A 189 -13.07 18.02 9.14
N PRO A 190 -12.09 18.88 8.81
CA PRO A 190 -11.34 18.74 7.56
C PRO A 190 -10.41 17.53 7.57
N HIS A 191 -10.33 16.82 6.44
CA HIS A 191 -9.35 15.73 6.25
C HIS A 191 -7.91 16.22 6.24
N ILE A 192 -7.68 17.44 5.75
CA ILE A 192 -6.42 18.18 5.92
C ILE A 192 -6.69 19.39 6.81
N THR A 193 -6.27 19.28 8.05
CA THR A 193 -6.46 20.34 9.05
C THR A 193 -5.65 21.60 8.70
N ALA A 194 -6.03 22.74 9.30
CA ALA A 194 -5.35 24.02 9.08
C ALA A 194 -3.86 24.02 9.42
N ASN A 195 -3.38 23.08 10.25
CA ASN A 195 -1.97 22.92 10.58
C ASN A 195 -1.24 21.90 9.66
N GLY A 196 -1.91 21.39 8.63
CA GLY A 196 -1.36 20.43 7.68
C GLY A 196 -1.44 18.96 8.11
N THR A 197 -2.07 18.64 9.24
CA THR A 197 -2.26 17.23 9.66
C THR A 197 -3.31 16.57 8.76
N ALA A 198 -2.94 15.42 8.19
CA ALA A 198 -3.85 14.52 7.47
C ALA A 198 -4.56 13.59 8.48
N THR A 199 -5.89 13.52 8.39
CA THR A 199 -6.77 12.79 9.32
C THR A 199 -7.96 12.18 8.57
N PRO A 200 -8.53 11.05 9.02
CA PRO A 200 -8.08 10.19 10.12
C PRO A 200 -6.96 9.22 9.70
N ALA A 201 -6.00 8.96 10.59
CA ALA A 201 -4.93 7.99 10.36
C ALA A 201 -4.87 6.93 11.48
N VAL A 202 -4.21 5.80 11.22
CA VAL A 202 -3.91 4.80 12.26
C VAL A 202 -2.81 5.34 13.18
N ASN A 203 -2.92 5.07 14.48
CA ASN A 203 -1.86 5.39 15.43
C ASN A 203 -0.64 4.47 15.22
N PRO A 204 0.54 4.99 14.84
CA PRO A 204 1.73 4.15 14.60
C PRO A 204 2.28 3.51 15.87
N LEU A 205 1.95 4.04 17.06
CA LEU A 205 2.38 3.50 18.36
C LEU A 205 1.37 2.52 18.97
N GLY A 206 0.20 2.37 18.34
CA GLY A 206 -0.90 1.54 18.78
C GLY A 206 -1.71 1.13 17.56
N TRP A 207 -1.14 0.27 16.72
CA TRP A 207 -1.73 -0.06 15.41
C TRP A 207 -2.99 -0.92 15.50
N SER A 208 -3.31 -1.43 16.70
CA SER A 208 -4.60 -2.05 17.03
C SER A 208 -5.63 -1.04 17.57
N ASP A 209 -5.31 0.25 17.64
CA ASP A 209 -6.24 1.26 18.15
C ASP A 209 -7.44 1.40 17.19
N THR A 210 -8.64 1.26 17.75
CA THR A 210 -9.92 1.46 17.05
C THR A 210 -10.35 2.92 16.99
N ALA A 211 -9.65 3.79 17.74
CA ALA A 211 -9.87 5.23 17.69
C ALA A 211 -8.93 5.86 16.63
N PRO A 212 -9.47 6.54 15.61
CA PRO A 212 -8.66 7.20 14.61
C PRO A 212 -7.78 8.28 15.25
N TRP A 213 -6.53 8.35 14.80
CA TRP A 213 -5.61 9.40 15.20
C TRP A 213 -5.84 10.66 14.36
N THR A 214 -6.05 11.78 15.05
CA THR A 214 -6.45 13.07 14.46
C THR A 214 -5.52 14.23 14.85
N ALA A 215 -4.58 14.00 15.79
CA ALA A 215 -3.94 15.06 16.56
C ALA A 215 -2.54 15.51 16.08
N GLY A 216 -1.98 14.94 15.02
CA GLY A 216 -0.73 15.44 14.40
C GLY A 216 0.56 15.22 15.21
N ARG A 217 0.49 14.76 16.47
CA ARG A 217 1.66 14.58 17.35
C ARG A 217 1.74 13.17 17.94
N CYS A 218 2.90 12.52 17.79
CA CYS A 218 3.30 11.37 18.61
C CYS A 218 3.57 11.86 20.03
N VAL A 219 2.55 11.99 20.87
CA VAL A 219 2.76 12.16 22.30
C VAL A 219 2.52 10.81 22.94
N SER A 220 3.60 10.19 23.43
CA SER A 220 3.51 9.09 24.37
C SER A 220 2.51 9.47 25.46
N ARG A 221 1.45 8.69 25.66
CA ARG A 221 0.62 8.82 26.86
C ARG A 221 1.56 8.74 28.06
N SER A 222 1.83 9.86 28.71
CA SER A 222 2.52 9.87 30.00
C SER A 222 1.66 9.03 30.93
N ARG A 223 2.19 7.90 31.39
CA ARG A 223 1.63 7.19 32.54
C ARG A 223 1.49 8.21 33.66
N ALA A 224 0.25 8.56 33.99
CA ALA A 224 -0.04 9.25 35.23
C ALA A 224 0.38 8.29 36.35
N SER A 225 1.56 8.55 36.90
CA SER A 225 1.99 8.00 38.18
C SER A 225 1.04 8.54 39.23
N SER A 226 0.07 7.74 39.69
CA SER A 226 -0.54 7.99 40.99
C SER A 226 0.55 7.79 42.05
N LYS A 227 1.01 8.90 42.62
CA LYS A 227 1.68 8.90 43.91
C LYS A 227 0.78 9.65 44.90
N HIS A 228 0.52 8.94 46.00
CA HIS A 228 -0.18 9.30 47.22
C HIS A 228 -1.69 9.17 47.18
#